data_AF-A0A367KM60-F1
#
_entry.id   AF-A0A367KM60-F1
#
_cell.length_a   1.000
_cell.length_b   1.000
_cell.length_c   1.000
_cell.angle_alpha   90.00
_cell.angle_beta   90.00
_cell.angle_gamma   90.00
#
_symmetry.space_group_name_H-M   'P 1'
#
loop_
_entity.id
_entity.type
_entity.pdbx_description
1 polymer ?
#
loop_
_entity_poly.entity_id
_entity_poly.type
_entity_poly.pdbx_seq_one_letter_code
_entity_poly.pdbx_strand_id
1 'polypeptide(L)'
;MSFHLTRLGRSRALLRCPSLRRTAFSDSSRPFPPPQPTRPIDMLDEAKNKSTMNTSSISPTLDAVAEDTMSRDKNPNSFRRSHHFDTYKLLTYLESQGFTRPQAEVIMKGIKFRLRECTASVRQQLLLTSDLENESYLFKAALSELRTEIQVMRKNDMQMLQTELSVLTREVDALEQSLNEGVADMKNEIQMDMNNRKNETREGQKEMELKIQEINNKFTIRLGDIRTEIEAVRWETIWKGLTGVALAGLTIASLGYLLTRYSVRKAEMLRLEEDRKKKKIQEDANQAGTVDMEVIY
;
A
#
# COMPACT_ATOMS: atom_id res chain seq x y z
N MET A 1 -25.80 46.55 -39.81
CA MET A 1 -25.21 46.08 -38.55
C MET A 1 -23.71 45.91 -38.81
N SER A 2 -22.87 46.95 -38.77
CA SER A 2 -22.52 47.88 -37.68
C SER A 2 -21.52 47.28 -36.66
N PHE A 3 -20.38 47.96 -36.51
CA PHE A 3 -19.29 47.85 -35.51
C PHE A 3 -18.36 46.62 -35.68
N HIS A 4 -17.03 46.67 -35.93
CA HIS A 4 -15.93 47.58 -35.55
C HIS A 4 -15.92 48.00 -34.08
N LEU A 5 -15.05 47.38 -33.25
CA LEU A 5 -13.97 48.06 -32.49
C LEU A 5 -13.15 47.10 -31.57
N THR A 6 -11.81 47.24 -31.65
CA THR A 6 -10.77 47.32 -30.59
C THR A 6 -10.68 46.27 -29.47
N ARG A 7 -9.54 45.58 -29.30
CA ARG A 7 -8.22 46.01 -28.74
C ARG A 7 -8.22 46.10 -27.21
N LEU A 8 -7.53 45.16 -26.56
CA LEU A 8 -6.66 45.32 -25.38
C LEU A 8 -5.88 43.99 -25.26
N GLY A 9 -4.56 43.88 -25.39
CA GLY A 9 -3.55 44.79 -24.91
C GLY A 9 -3.14 44.37 -23.50
N ARG A 10 -2.34 43.31 -23.35
CA ARG A 10 -1.52 43.11 -22.15
C ARG A 10 -0.21 42.41 -22.47
N SER A 11 0.78 43.25 -22.78
CA SER A 11 2.20 42.97 -22.64
C SER A 11 2.49 42.34 -21.28
N ARG A 12 3.10 41.15 -21.26
CA ARG A 12 3.85 40.71 -20.09
C ARG A 12 5.31 41.04 -20.32
N ALA A 13 5.76 42.01 -19.53
CA ALA A 13 7.11 42.50 -19.49
C ALA A 13 8.09 41.40 -19.08
N LEU A 14 9.16 41.31 -19.87
CA LEU A 14 10.55 41.16 -19.47
C LEU A 14 10.79 40.83 -17.99
N LEU A 15 11.19 39.59 -17.70
CA LEU A 15 12.09 39.32 -16.58
C LEU A 15 13.37 38.67 -17.12
N ARG A 16 14.30 39.60 -17.32
CA ARG A 16 15.71 39.52 -17.63
C ARG A 16 16.41 38.49 -16.73
N CYS A 17 16.86 37.38 -17.31
CA CYS A 17 17.84 36.51 -16.68
C CYS A 17 19.14 37.31 -16.49
N PRO A 18 19.70 37.42 -15.27
CA PRO A 18 21.06 37.89 -15.12
C PRO A 18 22.01 36.75 -15.51
N SER A 19 22.68 36.91 -16.65
CA SER A 19 23.90 36.19 -16.97
C SER A 19 24.92 36.45 -15.87
N LEU A 20 25.29 35.42 -15.11
CA LEU A 20 26.45 35.47 -14.22
C LEU A 20 27.71 35.60 -15.06
N ARG A 21 28.13 36.85 -15.25
CA ARG A 21 29.41 37.27 -15.81
C ARG A 21 30.50 36.77 -14.87
N ARG A 22 31.08 35.61 -15.17
CA ARG A 22 32.35 35.15 -14.58
C ARG A 22 33.48 35.99 -15.17
N THR A 23 33.76 37.12 -14.54
CA THR A 23 35.03 37.84 -14.69
C THR A 23 35.55 38.15 -13.29
N ALA A 24 36.45 37.32 -12.79
CA ALA A 24 37.42 37.72 -11.79
C ALA A 24 38.62 36.79 -11.95
N PHE A 25 39.59 37.29 -12.72
CA PHE A 25 40.97 36.86 -12.58
C PHE A 25 41.34 36.96 -11.10
N SER A 26 41.85 35.87 -10.54
CA SER A 26 42.54 35.87 -9.25
C SER A 26 43.84 36.66 -9.43
N ASP A 27 43.78 37.96 -9.16
CA ASP A 27 44.96 38.78 -8.97
C ASP A 27 45.47 38.55 -7.54
N SER A 28 46.37 37.57 -7.40
CA SER A 28 46.95 37.12 -6.12
C SER A 28 47.90 38.13 -5.46
N SER A 29 47.88 39.40 -5.87
CA SER A 29 48.87 40.41 -5.46
C SER A 29 48.31 41.55 -4.60
N ARG A 30 47.04 41.47 -4.15
CA ARG A 30 46.45 42.48 -3.27
C ARG A 30 46.49 42.06 -1.81
N PRO A 31 47.04 42.89 -0.89
CA PRO A 31 46.90 42.68 0.54
C PRO A 31 45.41 42.69 0.91
N PHE A 32 44.98 41.74 1.73
CA PHE A 32 43.63 41.73 2.29
C PHE A 32 43.36 43.07 3.00
N PRO A 33 42.18 43.69 2.79
CA PRO A 33 41.81 44.86 3.57
C PRO A 33 41.75 44.47 5.06
N PRO A 34 42.16 45.37 5.98
CA PRO A 34 42.05 45.10 7.40
C PRO A 34 40.60 44.79 7.77
N PRO A 35 40.36 43.81 8.65
CA PRO A 35 39.00 43.42 9.05
C PRO A 35 38.29 44.65 9.61
N GLN A 36 37.17 45.03 8.97
CA GLN A 36 36.32 46.06 9.55
C GLN A 36 35.71 45.52 10.85
N PRO A 37 35.63 46.33 11.92
CA PRO A 37 34.92 45.93 13.12
C PRO A 37 33.43 45.79 12.76
N THR A 38 33.00 44.55 12.51
CA THR A 38 31.59 44.22 12.35
C THR A 38 30.94 44.44 13.71
N ARG A 39 30.27 45.59 13.85
CA ARG A 39 29.42 45.89 15.01
C ARG A 39 28.48 44.70 15.23
N PRO A 40 28.31 44.22 16.48
CA PRO A 40 27.31 43.22 16.78
C PRO A 40 25.94 43.73 16.33
N ILE A 41 25.24 42.94 15.53
CA ILE A 41 23.84 43.20 15.20
C ILE A 41 23.06 42.95 16.51
N ASP A 42 22.70 44.03 17.21
CA ASP A 42 21.70 44.00 18.26
C ASP A 42 20.35 43.70 17.60
N MET A 43 19.92 42.44 17.67
CA MET A 43 18.52 42.06 17.52
C MET A 43 17.93 41.95 18.92
N LEU A 44 17.23 43.00 19.34
CA LEU A 44 16.31 42.97 20.46
C LEU A 44 14.98 42.30 20.06
N ASP A 45 14.41 41.62 21.05
CA ASP A 45 13.09 40.98 21.16
C ASP A 45 12.88 39.59 20.52
N GLU A 46 12.90 38.54 21.34
CA GLU A 46 11.67 38.02 21.98
C GLU A 46 11.90 36.91 23.03
N ALA A 47 11.12 37.04 24.12
CA ALA A 47 10.52 36.01 24.97
C ALA A 47 11.38 34.99 25.77
N LYS A 48 11.32 35.19 27.09
CA LYS A 48 11.49 34.22 28.18
C LYS A 48 11.00 32.80 27.82
N ASN A 49 11.91 31.83 27.92
CA ASN A 49 11.60 30.59 28.64
C ASN A 49 12.87 30.00 29.26
N LYS A 50 12.85 29.89 30.60
CA LYS A 50 13.85 29.17 31.38
C LYS A 50 13.73 27.69 31.03
N SER A 51 14.73 27.15 30.34
CA SER A 51 15.06 25.73 30.47
C SER A 51 16.58 25.63 30.62
N THR A 52 16.97 25.33 31.85
CA THR A 52 18.32 24.93 32.24
C THR A 52 18.67 23.65 31.47
N MET A 53 19.41 23.78 30.38
CA MET A 53 20.15 22.66 29.81
C MET A 53 21.59 23.07 29.52
N ASN A 54 22.43 22.66 30.46
CA ASN A 54 23.85 22.41 30.37
C ASN A 54 24.35 22.22 28.94
N THR A 55 24.84 23.28 28.31
CA THR A 55 25.88 23.16 27.29
C THR A 55 27.21 23.22 28.02
N SER A 56 27.78 22.03 28.24
CA SER A 56 29.14 21.82 28.68
C SER A 56 30.09 22.78 27.97
N SER A 57 30.61 23.73 28.75
CA SER A 57 31.69 24.62 28.40
C SER A 57 32.94 23.79 28.10
N ILE A 58 33.10 23.36 26.86
CA ILE A 58 34.38 22.83 26.39
C ILE A 58 35.33 24.03 26.27
N SER A 59 36.25 24.06 27.24
CA SER A 59 37.50 24.81 27.34
C SER A 59 37.44 26.22 27.96
N PRO A 60 37.54 26.33 29.30
CA PRO A 60 37.92 27.58 29.99
C PRO A 60 39.44 27.87 29.91
N THR A 61 40.21 27.05 29.20
CA THR A 61 41.67 27.02 29.29
C THR A 61 42.38 28.00 28.35
N LEU A 62 41.71 28.52 27.31
CA LEU A 62 42.32 29.45 26.35
C LEU A 62 41.99 30.92 26.62
N ASP A 63 40.79 31.21 27.14
CA ASP A 63 40.43 32.58 27.56
C ASP A 63 41.19 33.00 28.84
N ALA A 64 41.49 32.04 29.73
CA ALA A 64 42.31 32.30 30.92
C ALA A 64 43.79 32.60 30.59
N VAL A 65 44.29 32.15 29.43
CA VAL A 65 45.64 32.47 28.94
C VAL A 65 45.68 33.85 28.25
N ALA A 66 44.54 34.38 27.81
CA ALA A 66 44.47 35.68 27.16
C ALA A 66 44.60 36.85 28.16
N GLU A 67 44.20 36.68 29.42
CA GLU A 67 44.27 37.71 30.46
C GLU A 67 45.66 37.78 31.14
N ASP A 68 46.41 36.68 31.22
CA ASP A 68 47.68 36.65 31.96
C ASP A 68 48.87 37.29 31.22
N THR A 69 48.68 37.68 29.94
CA THR A 69 49.72 38.37 29.15
C THR A 69 49.55 39.89 29.07
N MET A 70 48.42 40.45 29.54
CA MET A 70 48.13 41.89 29.39
C MET A 70 48.59 42.76 30.57
N SER A 71 49.11 42.17 31.65
CA SER A 71 49.44 42.88 32.89
C SER A 71 50.95 43.16 33.10
N ARG A 72 51.76 43.12 32.03
CA ARG A 72 53.16 43.61 32.11
C ARG A 72 53.28 45.01 31.50
N ASP A 73 52.79 45.95 32.29
CA ASP A 73 52.95 47.38 32.10
C ASP A 73 54.45 47.76 32.14
N LYS A 74 55.11 47.69 30.97
CA LYS A 74 56.39 48.34 30.72
C LYS A 74 56.12 49.50 29.79
N ASN A 75 55.87 50.66 30.41
CA ASN A 75 55.84 51.99 29.81
C ASN A 75 56.53 52.04 28.42
N PRO A 76 55.78 52.11 27.31
CA PRO A 76 56.34 52.05 25.95
C PRO A 76 57.24 53.26 25.60
N ASN A 77 57.29 54.26 26.46
CA ASN A 77 58.13 55.46 26.32
C ASN A 77 59.44 55.42 27.13
N SER A 78 59.85 54.28 27.70
CA SER A 78 61.14 54.19 28.40
C SER A 78 62.36 54.07 27.47
N PHE A 79 62.23 54.27 26.16
CA PHE A 79 63.37 54.58 25.29
C PHE A 79 63.87 56.02 25.54
N ARG A 80 64.16 56.35 26.80
CA ARG A 80 65.16 57.40 27.05
C ARG A 80 66.38 56.94 26.26
N ARG A 81 66.82 57.78 25.31
CA ARG A 81 67.99 57.56 24.45
C ARG A 81 69.17 57.06 25.28
N SER A 82 69.26 55.75 25.46
CA SER A 82 70.38 55.12 26.12
C SER A 82 71.50 55.26 25.12
N HIS A 83 72.52 56.05 25.48
CA HIS A 83 73.69 56.18 24.64
C HIS A 83 74.45 54.85 24.76
N HIS A 84 74.11 53.89 23.88
CA HIS A 84 74.66 52.53 23.91
C HIS A 84 76.19 52.48 23.75
N PHE A 85 76.80 53.60 23.35
CA PHE A 85 78.24 53.73 23.17
C PHE A 85 78.74 55.08 23.69
N ASP A 86 79.52 55.04 24.76
CA ASP A 86 80.19 56.21 25.32
C ASP A 86 81.54 56.42 24.61
N THR A 87 81.56 57.44 23.76
CA THR A 87 82.69 57.78 22.91
C THR A 87 83.84 58.37 23.74
N TYR A 88 83.54 59.08 24.84
CA TYR A 88 84.53 59.76 25.66
C TYR A 88 85.26 58.80 26.57
N LYS A 89 84.54 57.90 27.26
CA LYS A 89 85.15 56.89 28.14
C LYS A 89 86.12 55.96 27.40
N LEU A 90 85.75 55.54 26.19
CA LEU A 90 86.63 54.70 25.37
C LEU A 90 87.91 55.45 24.97
N LEU A 91 87.77 56.73 24.62
CA LEU A 91 88.91 57.56 24.24
C LEU A 91 89.87 57.77 25.42
N THR A 92 89.35 58.12 26.61
CA THR A 92 90.16 58.28 27.82
C THR A 92 90.83 56.98 28.26
N TYR A 93 90.16 55.84 28.05
CA TYR A 93 90.75 54.53 28.36
C TYR A 93 91.91 54.21 27.42
N LEU A 94 91.76 54.41 26.11
CA LEU A 94 92.82 54.20 25.13
C LEU A 94 94.02 55.13 25.38
N GLU A 95 93.78 56.39 25.74
CA GLU A 95 94.84 57.34 26.11
C GLU A 95 95.60 56.88 27.36
N SER A 96 94.91 56.33 28.36
CA SER A 96 95.54 55.81 29.59
C SER A 96 96.41 54.56 29.36
N GLN A 97 96.17 53.83 28.27
CA GLN A 97 96.91 52.61 27.88
C GLN A 97 98.08 52.91 26.92
N GLY A 98 98.41 54.18 26.70
CA GLY A 98 99.57 54.60 25.90
C GLY A 98 99.30 54.85 24.42
N PHE A 99 98.04 54.89 23.97
CA PHE A 99 97.70 55.29 22.60
C PHE A 99 97.70 56.81 22.45
N THR A 100 98.23 57.30 21.32
CA THR A 100 98.11 58.72 21.00
C THR A 100 96.66 59.08 20.68
N ARG A 101 96.24 60.31 21.01
CA ARG A 101 94.86 60.78 20.76
C ARG A 101 94.34 60.54 19.33
N PRO A 102 95.10 60.81 18.25
CA PRO A 102 94.63 60.53 16.89
C PRO A 102 94.46 59.02 16.62
N GLN A 103 95.30 58.15 17.19
CA GLN A 103 95.15 56.70 17.04
C GLN A 103 93.93 56.16 17.81
N ALA A 104 93.72 56.64 19.03
CA ALA A 104 92.55 56.32 19.84
C ALA A 104 91.24 56.74 19.14
N GLU A 105 91.23 57.90 18.49
CA GLU A 105 90.07 58.40 17.74
C GLU A 105 89.71 57.52 16.55
N VAL A 106 90.70 57.02 15.80
CA VAL A 106 90.47 56.13 14.65
C VAL A 106 89.87 54.80 15.11
N ILE A 107 90.42 54.20 16.17
CA ILE A 107 89.93 52.93 16.73
C ILE A 107 88.48 53.09 17.24
N MET A 108 88.22 54.18 17.97
CA MET A 108 86.89 54.53 18.46
C MET A 108 85.88 54.71 17.32
N LYS A 109 86.25 55.39 16.23
CA LYS A 109 85.41 55.54 15.03
C LYS A 109 85.12 54.18 14.38
N GLY A 110 86.11 53.30 14.29
CA GLY A 110 85.94 51.93 13.75
C GLY A 110 84.98 51.08 14.56
N ILE A 111 85.12 51.07 15.89
CA ILE A 111 84.21 50.34 16.80
C ILE A 111 82.79 50.91 16.73
N LYS A 112 82.65 52.24 16.74
CA LYS A 112 81.36 52.93 16.60
C LYS A 112 80.66 52.57 15.29
N PHE A 113 81.41 52.45 14.20
CA PHE A 113 80.87 52.06 12.90
C PHE A 113 80.36 50.61 12.93
N ARG A 114 81.19 49.65 13.37
CA ARG A 114 80.81 48.22 13.45
C ARG A 114 79.64 47.98 14.40
N LEU A 115 79.57 48.69 15.51
CA LEU A 115 78.46 48.61 16.44
C LEU A 115 77.15 49.11 15.80
N ARG A 116 77.19 50.20 15.03
CA ARG A 116 76.03 50.71 14.31
C ARG A 116 75.55 49.74 13.23
N GLU A 117 76.48 49.18 12.46
CA GLU A 117 76.18 48.19 11.42
C GLU A 117 75.53 46.93 12.03
N CYS A 118 76.11 46.36 13.09
CA CYS A 118 75.55 45.21 13.80
C CYS A 118 74.17 45.53 14.40
N THR A 119 74.00 46.69 15.03
CA THR A 119 72.71 47.08 15.61
C THR A 119 71.64 47.28 14.52
N ALA A 120 72.00 47.83 13.36
CA ALA A 120 71.09 47.98 12.23
C ALA A 120 70.66 46.61 11.68
N SER A 121 71.61 45.69 11.50
CA SER A 121 71.33 44.32 11.05
C SER A 121 70.43 43.56 12.03
N VAL A 122 70.71 43.65 13.34
CA VAL A 122 69.88 43.02 14.38
C VAL A 122 68.48 43.63 14.41
N ARG A 123 68.33 44.95 14.25
CA ARG A 123 67.01 45.58 14.16
C ARG A 123 66.20 45.17 12.92
N GLN A 124 66.86 44.77 11.83
CA GLN A 124 66.16 44.25 10.65
C GLN A 124 65.67 42.81 10.85
N GLN A 125 66.31 42.03 11.73
CA GLN A 125 65.94 40.64 12.01
C GLN A 125 65.00 40.51 13.22
N LEU A 126 65.00 41.49 14.12
CA LEU A 126 64.10 41.51 15.27
C LEU A 126 62.75 42.10 14.85
N LEU A 127 61.69 41.36 15.15
CA LEU A 127 60.33 41.89 15.07
C LEU A 127 60.05 42.78 16.28
N LEU A 128 59.35 43.88 16.03
CA LEU A 128 58.84 44.71 17.11
C LEU A 128 57.76 43.94 17.86
N THR A 129 57.73 44.09 19.18
CA THR A 129 56.68 43.49 20.01
C THR A 129 55.28 43.96 19.60
N SER A 130 55.16 45.20 19.13
CA SER A 130 53.91 45.75 18.59
C SER A 130 53.41 45.00 17.36
N ASP A 131 54.31 44.60 16.47
CA ASP A 131 53.96 43.93 15.22
C ASP A 131 53.52 42.49 15.50
N LEU A 132 54.25 41.81 16.41
CA LEU A 132 53.86 40.49 16.91
C LEU A 132 52.49 40.51 17.60
N GLU A 133 52.23 41.52 18.43
CA GLU A 133 50.95 41.70 19.09
C GLU A 133 49.83 41.93 18.06
N ASN A 134 50.02 42.81 17.09
CA ASN A 134 49.04 43.05 16.02
C ASN A 134 48.70 41.79 15.21
N GLU A 135 49.71 41.05 14.75
CA GLU A 135 49.51 39.78 14.04
C GLU A 135 48.79 38.75 14.92
N SER A 136 49.10 38.71 16.22
CA SER A 136 48.40 37.83 17.16
C SER A 136 46.92 38.20 17.32
N TYR A 137 46.57 39.49 17.30
CA TYR A 137 45.18 39.94 17.34
C TYR A 137 44.43 39.55 16.07
N LEU A 138 45.02 39.75 14.90
CA LEU A 138 44.42 39.36 13.61
C LEU A 138 44.19 37.84 13.55
N PHE A 139 45.16 37.05 13.98
CA PHE A 139 45.02 35.60 14.03
C PHE A 139 43.91 35.15 14.98
N LYS A 140 43.84 35.75 16.19
CA LYS A 140 42.76 35.48 17.14
C LYS A 140 41.39 35.87 16.60
N ALA A 141 41.29 37.00 15.90
CA ALA A 141 40.05 37.44 15.26
C ALA A 141 39.59 36.43 14.18
N ALA A 142 40.51 36.00 13.31
CA ALA A 142 40.21 35.00 12.27
C ALA A 142 39.81 33.63 12.87
N LEU A 143 40.45 33.21 13.97
CA LEU A 143 40.06 31.99 14.68
C LEU A 143 38.68 32.10 15.33
N SER A 144 38.33 33.27 15.86
CA SER A 144 37.01 33.53 16.42
C SER A 144 35.94 33.46 15.32
N GLU A 145 36.20 34.07 14.17
CA GLU A 145 35.32 34.01 13.00
C GLU A 145 35.13 32.56 12.52
N LEU A 146 36.21 31.81 12.31
CA LEU A 146 36.17 30.40 11.93
C LEU A 146 35.37 29.55 12.94
N ARG A 147 35.55 29.80 14.24
CA ARG A 147 34.80 29.10 15.29
C ARG A 147 33.31 29.39 15.17
N THR A 148 32.92 30.64 14.96
CA THR A 148 31.51 31.01 14.80
C THR A 148 30.92 30.42 13.52
N GLU A 149 31.66 30.42 12.41
CA GLU A 149 31.24 29.81 11.15
C GLU A 149 31.00 28.30 11.31
N ILE A 150 31.95 27.57 11.92
CA ILE A 150 31.79 26.13 12.22
C ILE A 150 30.59 25.90 13.12
N GLN A 151 30.36 26.76 14.12
CA GLN A 151 29.23 26.63 15.03
C GLN A 151 27.89 26.84 14.31
N VAL A 152 27.82 27.81 13.40
CA VAL A 152 26.63 28.08 12.57
C VAL A 152 26.40 26.91 11.61
N MET A 153 27.45 26.42 10.94
CA MET A 153 27.38 25.27 10.04
C MET A 153 26.84 24.03 10.78
N ARG A 154 27.39 23.70 11.95
CA ARG A 154 26.91 22.58 12.77
C ARG A 154 25.44 22.72 13.19
N LYS A 155 24.99 23.94 13.51
CA LYS A 155 23.58 24.18 13.83
C LYS A 155 22.69 23.99 12.61
N ASN A 156 23.13 24.45 11.44
CA ASN A 156 22.42 24.25 10.18
C ASN A 156 22.31 22.75 9.84
N ASP A 157 23.43 22.02 9.89
CA ASP A 157 23.46 20.57 9.64
C ASP A 157 22.53 19.81 10.59
N MET A 158 22.54 20.18 11.88
CA MET A 158 21.64 19.59 12.87
C MET A 158 20.17 19.88 12.55
N GLN A 159 19.84 21.11 12.15
CA GLN A 159 18.48 21.47 11.74
C GLN A 159 18.05 20.69 10.49
N MET A 160 18.93 20.57 9.49
CA MET A 160 18.68 19.78 8.28
C MET A 160 18.42 18.32 8.63
N LEU A 161 19.27 17.69 9.43
CA LEU A 161 19.08 16.31 9.90
C LEU A 161 17.77 16.13 10.67
N GLN A 162 17.39 17.09 11.51
CA GLN A 162 16.10 17.04 12.21
C GLN A 162 14.92 17.13 11.25
N THR A 163 15.01 17.95 10.21
CA THR A 163 13.95 18.02 9.17
C THR A 163 13.86 16.73 8.38
N GLU A 164 14.98 16.15 7.96
CA GLU A 164 15.03 14.87 7.26
C GLU A 164 14.47 13.74 8.11
N LEU A 165 14.85 13.67 9.39
CA LEU A 165 14.29 12.70 10.33
C LEU A 165 12.77 12.87 10.45
N SER A 166 12.29 14.12 10.58
CA SER A 166 10.85 14.39 10.67
C SER A 166 10.07 14.02 9.40
N VAL A 167 10.71 14.10 8.23
CA VAL A 167 10.13 13.60 6.97
C VAL A 167 10.12 12.08 6.96
N LEU A 168 11.24 11.44 7.29
CA LEU A 168 11.36 9.97 7.32
C LEU A 168 10.35 9.35 8.30
N THR A 169 10.15 9.94 9.49
CA THR A 169 9.13 9.47 10.43
C THR A 169 7.74 9.54 9.83
N ARG A 170 7.38 10.64 9.15
CA ARG A 170 6.08 10.75 8.48
C ARG A 170 5.91 9.73 7.36
N GLU A 171 6.97 9.43 6.61
CA GLU A 171 6.93 8.40 5.56
C GLU A 171 6.73 7.00 6.14
N VAL A 172 7.38 6.70 7.27
CA VAL A 172 7.17 5.43 7.99
C VAL A 172 5.73 5.33 8.51
N ASP A 173 5.21 6.38 9.13
CA ASP A 173 3.82 6.40 9.64
C ASP A 173 2.81 6.23 8.50
N ALA A 174 3.05 6.90 7.35
CA ALA A 174 2.20 6.77 6.17
C ALA A 174 2.24 5.36 5.58
N LEU A 175 3.43 4.73 5.55
CA LEU A 175 3.58 3.35 5.09
C LEU A 175 2.89 2.36 6.03
N GLU A 176 3.00 2.56 7.34
CA GLU A 176 2.29 1.75 8.34
C GLU A 176 0.78 1.86 8.19
N GLN A 177 0.25 3.08 7.98
CA GLN A 177 -1.17 3.29 7.72
C GLN A 177 -1.61 2.56 6.44
N SER A 178 -0.87 2.73 5.33
CA SER A 178 -1.20 2.09 4.06
C SER A 178 -1.13 0.56 4.15
N LEU A 179 -0.17 0.01 4.90
CA LEU A 179 -0.08 -1.43 5.16
C LEU A 179 -1.30 -1.92 5.95
N ASN A 180 -1.67 -1.22 7.03
CA ASN A 180 -2.80 -1.59 7.86
C ASN A 180 -4.13 -1.51 7.09
N GLU A 181 -4.31 -0.49 6.25
CA GLU A 181 -5.44 -0.39 5.33
C GLU A 181 -5.44 -1.56 4.34
N GLY A 182 -4.30 -1.87 3.71
CA GLY A 182 -4.19 -3.01 2.79
C GLY A 182 -4.48 -4.37 3.46
N VAL A 183 -4.05 -4.57 4.71
CA VAL A 183 -4.36 -5.77 5.48
C VAL A 183 -5.84 -5.83 5.85
N ALA A 184 -6.44 -4.71 6.24
CA ALA A 184 -7.87 -4.62 6.56
C ALA A 184 -8.74 -4.90 5.33
N ASP A 185 -8.37 -4.34 4.19
CA ASP A 185 -9.05 -4.55 2.91
C ASP A 185 -8.95 -6.02 2.48
N MET A 186 -7.75 -6.62 2.52
CA MET A 186 -7.56 -8.03 2.22
C MET A 186 -8.38 -8.93 3.16
N LYS A 187 -8.44 -8.60 4.45
CA LYS A 187 -9.27 -9.34 5.41
C LYS A 187 -10.76 -9.23 5.06
N ASN A 188 -11.23 -8.05 4.70
CA ASN A 188 -12.62 -7.83 4.30
C ASN A 188 -12.94 -8.57 2.99
N GLU A 189 -12.02 -8.57 2.02
CA GLU A 189 -12.15 -9.30 0.76
C GLU A 189 -12.23 -10.81 1.02
N ILE A 190 -11.35 -11.39 1.84
CA ILE A 190 -11.38 -12.80 2.22
C ILE A 190 -12.69 -13.14 2.93
N GLN A 191 -13.17 -12.27 3.83
CA GLN A 191 -14.45 -12.50 4.51
C GLN A 191 -15.63 -12.44 3.54
N MET A 192 -15.61 -11.51 2.58
CA MET A 192 -16.62 -11.39 1.55
C MET A 192 -16.63 -12.63 0.65
N ASP A 193 -15.47 -13.08 0.18
CA ASP A 193 -15.35 -14.29 -0.65
C ASP A 193 -15.80 -15.54 0.13
N MET A 194 -15.37 -15.68 1.38
CA MET A 194 -15.82 -16.77 2.26
C MET A 194 -17.35 -16.76 2.43
N ASN A 195 -17.95 -15.59 2.61
CA ASN A 195 -19.40 -15.46 2.73
C ASN A 195 -20.10 -15.77 1.41
N ASN A 196 -19.54 -15.31 0.28
CA ASN A 196 -20.07 -15.62 -1.04
C ASN A 196 -20.04 -17.12 -1.33
N ARG A 197 -18.92 -17.80 -1.04
CA ARG A 197 -18.81 -19.26 -1.19
C ARG A 197 -19.77 -20.03 -0.28
N LYS A 198 -19.99 -19.56 0.95
CA LYS A 198 -21.01 -20.12 1.85
C LYS A 198 -22.41 -19.93 1.28
N ASN A 199 -22.71 -18.75 0.73
CA ASN A 199 -24.00 -18.47 0.11
C ASN A 199 -24.22 -19.33 -1.14
N GLU A 200 -23.24 -19.39 -2.05
CA GLU A 200 -23.26 -20.25 -3.24
C GLU A 200 -23.49 -21.72 -2.88
N THR A 201 -22.78 -22.23 -1.88
CA THR A 201 -22.98 -23.61 -1.38
C THR A 201 -24.41 -23.82 -0.87
N ARG A 202 -24.94 -22.86 -0.10
CA ARG A 202 -26.31 -22.92 0.44
C ARG A 202 -27.37 -22.80 -0.66
N GLU A 203 -27.14 -21.99 -1.67
CA GLU A 203 -27.99 -21.88 -2.85
C GLU A 203 -27.99 -23.17 -3.66
N GLY A 204 -26.83 -23.77 -3.90
CA GLY A 204 -26.72 -25.08 -4.55
C GLY A 204 -27.42 -26.19 -3.76
N GLN A 205 -27.34 -26.17 -2.42
CA GLN A 205 -28.10 -27.09 -1.56
C GLN A 205 -29.61 -26.90 -1.71
N LYS A 206 -30.11 -25.66 -1.67
CA LYS A 206 -31.54 -25.37 -1.89
C LYS A 206 -32.00 -25.79 -3.29
N GLU A 207 -31.18 -25.57 -4.31
CA GLU A 207 -31.49 -26.01 -5.67
C GLU A 207 -31.63 -27.54 -5.74
N MET A 208 -30.75 -28.28 -5.06
CA MET A 208 -30.84 -29.73 -4.96
C MET A 208 -32.11 -30.16 -4.20
N GLU A 209 -32.44 -29.52 -3.09
CA GLU A 209 -33.68 -29.79 -2.34
C GLU A 209 -34.93 -29.58 -3.19
N LEU A 210 -34.98 -28.49 -3.98
CA LEU A 210 -36.07 -28.21 -4.91
C LEU A 210 -36.18 -29.30 -5.99
N LYS A 211 -35.06 -29.74 -6.56
CA LYS A 211 -35.04 -30.85 -7.54
C LYS A 211 -35.55 -32.15 -6.92
N ILE A 212 -35.14 -32.45 -5.68
CA ILE A 212 -35.64 -33.63 -4.94
C ILE A 212 -37.16 -33.54 -4.75
N GLN A 213 -37.66 -32.39 -4.33
CA GLN A 213 -39.10 -32.18 -4.15
C GLN A 213 -39.87 -32.29 -5.47
N GLU A 214 -39.34 -31.73 -6.56
CA GLU A 214 -39.92 -31.86 -7.90
C GLU A 214 -39.99 -33.33 -8.34
N ILE A 215 -38.91 -34.09 -8.18
CA ILE A 215 -38.86 -35.52 -8.51
C ILE A 215 -39.86 -36.29 -7.65
N ASN A 216 -39.95 -36.00 -6.35
CA ASN A 216 -40.89 -36.65 -5.44
C ASN A 216 -42.36 -36.36 -5.83
N ASN A 217 -42.66 -35.12 -6.23
CA ASN A 217 -43.97 -34.74 -6.74
C ASN A 217 -44.29 -35.50 -8.04
N LYS A 218 -43.37 -35.49 -9.01
CA LYS A 218 -43.51 -36.27 -10.25
C LYS A 218 -43.75 -37.75 -9.96
N PHE A 219 -42.99 -38.35 -9.04
CA PHE A 219 -43.17 -39.74 -8.64
C PHE A 219 -44.56 -39.98 -8.03
N THR A 220 -45.04 -39.07 -7.18
CA THR A 220 -46.38 -39.15 -6.58
C THR A 220 -47.48 -39.10 -7.64
N ILE A 221 -47.38 -38.21 -8.62
CA ILE A 221 -48.33 -38.13 -9.75
C ILE A 221 -48.29 -39.43 -10.56
N ARG A 222 -47.10 -39.91 -10.95
CA ARG A 222 -46.94 -41.16 -11.70
C ARG A 222 -47.47 -42.38 -10.94
N LEU A 223 -47.32 -42.41 -9.62
CA LEU A 223 -47.89 -43.46 -8.79
C LEU A 223 -49.42 -43.39 -8.77
N GLY A 224 -49.98 -42.17 -8.78
CA GLY A 224 -51.41 -41.93 -9.00
C GLY A 224 -51.90 -42.48 -10.34
N ASP A 225 -51.20 -42.13 -11.44
CA ASP A 225 -51.51 -42.63 -12.79
C ASP A 225 -51.53 -44.17 -12.82
N ILE A 226 -50.48 -44.84 -12.32
CA ILE A 226 -50.40 -46.31 -12.26
C ILE A 226 -51.55 -46.90 -11.43
N ARG A 227 -51.91 -46.28 -10.31
CA ARG A 227 -53.04 -46.74 -9.49
C ARG A 227 -54.35 -46.66 -10.26
N THR A 228 -54.59 -45.57 -10.99
CA THR A 228 -55.78 -45.42 -11.83
C THR A 228 -55.78 -46.39 -13.00
N GLU A 229 -54.64 -46.66 -13.62
CA GLU A 229 -54.49 -47.69 -14.65
C GLU A 229 -54.81 -49.08 -14.11
N ILE A 230 -54.34 -49.42 -12.90
CA ILE A 230 -54.67 -50.70 -12.24
C ILE A 230 -56.18 -50.80 -11.95
N GLU A 231 -56.81 -49.73 -11.49
CA GLU A 231 -58.26 -49.69 -11.26
C GLU A 231 -59.05 -49.84 -12.57
N ALA A 232 -58.59 -49.20 -13.65
CA ALA A 232 -59.16 -49.37 -14.98
C ALA A 232 -59.04 -50.82 -15.47
N VAL A 233 -57.85 -51.45 -15.32
CA VAL A 233 -57.64 -52.85 -15.68
C VAL A 233 -58.52 -53.79 -14.85
N ARG A 234 -58.66 -53.53 -13.53
CA ARG A 234 -59.59 -54.29 -12.67
C ARG A 234 -61.02 -54.18 -13.16
N TRP A 235 -61.47 -52.97 -13.46
CA TRP A 235 -62.81 -52.72 -14.01
C TRP A 235 -63.01 -53.50 -15.30
N GLU A 236 -62.11 -53.36 -16.28
CA GLU A 236 -62.17 -54.11 -17.53
C GLU A 236 -62.18 -55.62 -17.34
N THR A 237 -61.37 -56.15 -16.42
CA THR A 237 -61.28 -57.59 -16.14
C THR A 237 -62.59 -58.11 -15.56
N ILE A 238 -63.24 -57.36 -14.65
CA ILE A 238 -64.55 -57.71 -14.09
C ILE A 238 -65.61 -57.76 -15.19
N TRP A 239 -65.68 -56.75 -16.07
CA TRP A 239 -66.67 -56.70 -17.15
C TRP A 239 -66.44 -57.77 -18.22
N LYS A 240 -65.18 -58.02 -18.59
CA LYS A 240 -64.82 -59.10 -19.53
C LYS A 240 -65.15 -60.47 -18.92
N GLY A 241 -64.86 -60.69 -17.64
CA GLY A 241 -65.22 -61.91 -16.91
C GLY A 241 -66.73 -62.13 -16.82
N LEU A 242 -67.49 -61.09 -16.43
CA LEU A 242 -68.95 -61.13 -16.36
C LEU A 242 -69.57 -61.44 -17.72
N THR A 243 -69.10 -60.79 -18.79
CA THR A 243 -69.55 -61.04 -20.16
C THR A 243 -69.26 -62.48 -20.57
N GLY A 244 -68.08 -63.01 -20.24
CA GLY A 244 -67.73 -64.41 -20.49
C GLY A 244 -68.68 -65.40 -19.80
N VAL A 245 -68.98 -65.18 -18.51
CA VAL A 245 -69.94 -66.01 -17.76
C VAL A 245 -71.36 -65.90 -18.33
N ALA A 246 -71.81 -64.70 -18.69
CA ALA A 246 -73.13 -64.49 -19.28
C ALA A 246 -73.26 -65.21 -20.63
N LEU A 247 -72.26 -65.11 -21.51
CA LEU A 247 -72.24 -65.83 -22.79
C LEU A 247 -72.23 -67.35 -22.58
N ALA A 248 -71.42 -67.86 -21.65
CA ALA A 248 -71.42 -69.29 -21.31
C ALA A 248 -72.78 -69.76 -20.75
N GLY A 249 -73.43 -68.96 -19.91
CA GLY A 249 -74.77 -69.23 -19.41
C GLY A 249 -75.81 -69.26 -20.53
N LEU A 250 -75.75 -68.30 -21.46
CA LEU A 250 -76.65 -68.26 -22.62
C LEU A 250 -76.43 -69.43 -23.59
N THR A 251 -75.19 -69.86 -23.82
CA THR A 251 -74.92 -71.03 -24.67
C THR A 251 -75.43 -72.31 -24.03
N ILE A 252 -75.24 -72.49 -22.72
CA ILE A 252 -75.79 -73.63 -21.97
C ILE A 252 -77.33 -73.61 -21.99
N ALA A 253 -77.95 -72.45 -21.73
CA ALA A 253 -79.41 -72.30 -21.76
C ALA A 253 -79.98 -72.54 -23.16
N SER A 254 -79.33 -72.01 -24.20
CA SER A 254 -79.71 -72.23 -25.60
C SER A 254 -79.60 -73.70 -25.99
N LEU A 255 -78.51 -74.38 -25.62
CA LEU A 255 -78.33 -75.81 -25.88
C LEU A 255 -79.36 -76.65 -25.10
N GLY A 256 -79.63 -76.30 -23.84
CA GLY A 256 -80.69 -76.89 -23.03
C GLY A 256 -82.06 -76.73 -23.67
N TYR A 257 -82.40 -75.52 -24.12
CA TYR A 257 -83.66 -75.23 -24.83
C TYR A 257 -83.77 -76.00 -26.15
N LEU A 258 -82.68 -76.10 -26.92
CA LEU A 258 -82.61 -76.92 -28.14
C LEU A 258 -82.85 -78.40 -27.84
N LEU A 259 -82.23 -78.94 -26.78
CA LEU A 259 -82.43 -80.33 -26.34
C LEU A 259 -83.86 -80.58 -25.86
N THR A 260 -84.45 -79.67 -25.07
CA THR A 260 -85.85 -79.76 -24.65
C THR A 260 -86.80 -79.66 -25.83
N ARG A 261 -86.54 -78.76 -26.79
CA ARG A 261 -87.39 -78.66 -27.99
C ARG A 261 -87.22 -79.87 -28.90
N TYR A 262 -86.03 -80.46 -28.96
CA TYR A 262 -85.79 -81.70 -29.68
C TYR A 262 -86.48 -82.90 -29.01
N SER A 263 -86.47 -82.99 -27.67
CA SER A 263 -87.19 -84.04 -26.94
C SER A 263 -88.71 -83.89 -27.03
N VAL A 264 -89.25 -82.67 -26.99
CA VAL A 264 -90.69 -82.39 -27.21
C VAL A 264 -91.11 -82.79 -28.63
N ARG A 265 -90.36 -82.40 -29.67
CA ARG A 265 -90.63 -82.81 -31.05
C ARG A 265 -90.55 -84.34 -31.23
N LYS A 266 -89.60 -85.00 -30.57
CA LYS A 266 -89.51 -86.47 -30.60
C LYS A 266 -90.69 -87.13 -29.88
N ALA A 267 -91.19 -86.55 -28.79
CA ALA A 267 -92.38 -87.02 -28.09
C ALA A 267 -93.66 -86.85 -28.94
N GLU A 268 -93.78 -85.75 -29.68
CA GLU A 268 -94.89 -85.56 -30.63
C GLU A 268 -94.86 -86.58 -31.77
N MET A 269 -93.68 -86.87 -32.33
CA MET A 269 -93.53 -87.89 -33.36
C MET A 269 -93.88 -89.30 -32.85
N LEU A 270 -93.49 -89.64 -31.63
CA LEU A 270 -93.86 -90.93 -31.02
C LEU A 270 -95.36 -91.03 -30.76
N ARG A 271 -96.01 -89.96 -30.29
CA ARG A 271 -97.47 -89.91 -30.14
C ARG A 271 -98.19 -90.07 -31.48
N LEU A 272 -97.68 -89.45 -32.54
CA LEU A 272 -98.20 -89.61 -33.90
C LEU A 272 -98.04 -91.04 -34.44
N GLU A 273 -96.94 -91.73 -34.12
CA GLU A 273 -96.77 -93.15 -34.46
C GLU A 273 -97.72 -94.05 -33.66
N GLU A 274 -97.93 -93.79 -32.38
CA GLU A 274 -98.93 -94.49 -31.57
C GLU A 274 -100.34 -94.28 -32.14
N ASP A 275 -100.68 -93.06 -32.58
CA ASP A 275 -101.97 -92.78 -33.21
C ASP A 275 -102.11 -93.44 -34.59
N ARG A 276 -101.03 -93.53 -35.38
CA ARG A 276 -101.04 -94.34 -36.62
C ARG A 276 -101.18 -95.83 -36.35
N LYS A 277 -100.55 -96.37 -35.31
CA LYS A 277 -100.71 -97.78 -34.91
C LYS A 277 -102.13 -98.08 -34.46
N LYS A 278 -102.75 -97.18 -33.67
CA LYS A 278 -104.17 -97.29 -33.31
C LYS A 278 -105.08 -97.28 -34.54
N LYS A 279 -104.80 -96.42 -35.53
CA LYS A 279 -105.53 -96.39 -36.80
C LYS A 279 -105.35 -97.67 -37.63
N LYS A 280 -104.15 -98.24 -37.69
CA LYS A 280 -103.91 -99.52 -38.35
C LYS A 280 -104.62 -100.69 -37.66
N ILE A 281 -104.62 -100.75 -36.33
CA ILE A 281 -105.37 -101.76 -35.57
C ILE A 281 -106.88 -101.61 -35.79
N GLN A 282 -107.39 -100.38 -35.97
CA GLN A 282 -108.78 -100.12 -36.32
C GLN A 282 -109.11 -100.56 -37.76
N GLU A 283 -108.19 -100.37 -38.72
CA GLU A 283 -108.33 -100.83 -40.10
C GLU A 283 -108.26 -102.36 -40.22
N ASP A 284 -107.37 -103.02 -39.47
CA ASP A 284 -107.28 -104.49 -39.38
C ASP A 284 -108.52 -105.10 -38.70
N ALA A 285 -109.15 -104.39 -37.74
CA ALA A 285 -110.42 -104.80 -37.13
C ALA A 285 -111.61 -104.67 -38.09
N ASN A 286 -111.56 -103.73 -39.04
CA ASN A 286 -112.60 -103.56 -40.06
C ASN A 286 -112.42 -104.52 -41.25
N GLN A 287 -111.20 -105.02 -41.49
CA GLN A 287 -110.90 -105.96 -42.59
C GLN A 287 -111.07 -107.44 -42.21
N ALA A 288 -111.21 -107.77 -40.92
CA ALA A 288 -111.55 -109.12 -40.43
C ALA A 288 -113.07 -109.36 -40.25
N GLY A 289 -113.92 -108.39 -40.60
CA GLY A 289 -115.38 -108.41 -40.37
C GLY A 289 -116.26 -108.61 -41.61
N THR A 290 -115.69 -108.76 -42.81
CA THR A 290 -116.48 -108.92 -44.03
C THR A 290 -115.87 -109.98 -44.95
N VAL A 291 -116.54 -111.14 -44.97
CA VAL A 291 -116.73 -112.11 -46.07
C VAL A 291 -116.57 -113.55 -45.55
N ASP A 292 -117.62 -114.00 -44.85
CA ASP A 292 -118.28 -115.28 -45.12
C ASP A 292 -119.69 -115.24 -44.50
N MET A 293 -120.69 -115.06 -45.36
CA MET A 293 -122.02 -115.71 -45.37
C MET A 293 -122.94 -115.01 -46.40
N GLU A 294 -122.80 -115.49 -47.64
CA GLU A 294 -123.84 -115.92 -48.60
C GLU A 294 -125.28 -116.08 -47.99
N VAL A 295 -126.43 -115.78 -48.61
CA VAL A 295 -127.01 -116.21 -49.92
C VAL A 295 -128.31 -115.40 -50.20
N ILE A 296 -128.67 -115.21 -51.48
CA ILE A 296 -130.02 -115.29 -52.15
C ILE A 296 -129.79 -114.66 -53.57
N TYR A 297 -129.91 -115.34 -54.73
CA TYR A 297 -130.55 -116.58 -55.17
C TYR A 297 -129.59 -117.51 -55.92
#